data_AF-A0A7X8F9E9-F1
#
_entry.id   AF-A0A7X8F9E9-F1
#
_cell.length_a   1.000
_cell.length_b   1.000
_cell.length_c   1.000
_cell.angle_alpha   90.00
_cell.angle_beta   90.00
_cell.angle_gamma   90.00
#
_symmetry.space_group_name_H-M   'P 1'
#
loop_
_entity.id
_entity.type
_entity.pdbx_description
1 polymer ?
#
loop_
_entity_poly.entity_id
_entity_poly.type
_entity_poly.pdbx_seq_one_letter_code
_entity_poly.pdbx_strand_id
1 'polypeptide(L)'
;MFSMIRKRSGNIVAFDKDKIVRAIQKAGEATGEFGADIAEKLTLRVLNLAIQVISTDIPEVERIQDIVEEVLLASPYKQSAKAYIIYRDQHARIRELVSTAGVKLIDQYLEKLDWQVNENSNMAYSLQGLNNYIAAEVSKTYWLNKIYPPEIRAAHSEGDLHIHDLGQLSVYCVGWDLMDLLLTGFRGAEGKVESAPARHFRSALGQIVNFFYTLQGEAAGAQAFSSFDTLLAPFIFYDKLDYEEVKQALQEFVFNINVPTRVGFQTPFTNITMDLEAPDIYKDQPVIIGGKPQGKTYKEFETQMDMLNRAFLEVMIEGDAKGRVFTFPIPTYNITKDFDWDDPKLSYLWQATAKYGIPYFSNFVNSDLDPNDARSMCCRLRLDTRKLEARGGGLFGANPLTGSIGVVTLNLPRIGFLSRSEEEFMERLEKLLNIAKNSLEIKRKILETYTNGGLYPYT
;
A
#
# COMPACT_ATOMS: atom_id res chain seq x y z
N MET A 1 -25.64 -30.43 34.20
CA MET A 1 -25.39 -29.32 33.24
C MET A 1 -24.11 -28.65 33.69
N PHE A 2 -23.14 -28.45 32.78
CA PHE A 2 -21.85 -27.86 33.14
C PHE A 2 -22.03 -26.43 33.66
N SER A 3 -21.37 -26.10 34.77
CA SER A 3 -21.37 -24.74 35.35
C SER A 3 -20.22 -23.90 34.81
N MET A 4 -19.09 -24.54 34.48
CA MET A 4 -17.86 -23.90 34.05
C MET A 4 -17.33 -24.57 32.77
N ILE A 5 -16.56 -23.81 31.99
CA ILE A 5 -15.90 -24.28 30.77
C ILE A 5 -14.47 -23.76 30.71
N ARG A 6 -13.53 -24.63 30.32
CA ARG A 6 -12.14 -24.25 30.10
C ARG A 6 -11.97 -23.73 28.68
N LYS A 7 -11.66 -22.44 28.56
CA LYS A 7 -11.26 -21.84 27.28
C LYS A 7 -9.89 -22.37 26.86
N ARG A 8 -9.61 -22.30 25.57
CA ARG A 8 -8.31 -22.67 24.95
C ARG A 8 -7.11 -21.91 25.55
N SER A 9 -7.33 -20.72 26.12
CA SER A 9 -6.29 -19.95 26.82
C SER A 9 -5.97 -20.48 28.23
N GLY A 10 -6.58 -21.58 28.66
CA GLY A 10 -6.48 -22.13 30.02
C GLY A 10 -7.46 -21.51 31.02
N ASN A 11 -8.07 -20.35 30.69
CA ASN A 11 -9.01 -19.65 31.57
C ASN A 11 -10.32 -20.41 31.74
N ILE A 12 -10.80 -20.49 32.97
CA ILE A 12 -12.08 -21.11 33.32
C ILE A 12 -13.14 -20.01 33.44
N VAL A 13 -14.25 -20.14 32.71
CA VAL A 13 -15.35 -19.19 32.72
C VAL A 13 -16.70 -19.90 32.90
N ALA A 14 -17.76 -19.15 33.22
CA ALA A 14 -19.11 -19.69 33.27
C ALA A 14 -19.53 -20.28 31.91
N PHE A 15 -20.15 -21.47 31.96
CA PHE A 15 -20.71 -22.12 30.78
C PHE A 15 -21.94 -21.36 30.29
N ASP A 16 -21.95 -20.99 29.01
CA ASP A 16 -23.03 -20.24 28.37
C ASP A 16 -23.54 -21.02 27.15
N LYS A 17 -24.73 -21.62 27.28
CA LYS A 17 -25.37 -22.40 26.22
C LYS A 17 -25.74 -21.56 25.00
N ASP A 18 -26.02 -20.26 25.18
CA ASP A 18 -26.51 -19.40 24.10
C ASP A 18 -25.40 -19.13 23.07
N LYS A 19 -24.13 -19.28 23.46
CA LYS A 19 -23.00 -19.25 22.51
C LYS A 19 -23.05 -20.42 21.53
N ILE A 20 -23.51 -21.60 21.98
CA ILE A 20 -23.64 -22.78 21.12
C ILE A 20 -24.83 -22.58 20.19
N VAL A 21 -25.97 -22.10 20.70
CA VAL A 21 -27.17 -21.77 19.91
C VAL A 21 -26.81 -20.80 18.78
N ARG A 22 -26.16 -19.68 19.11
CA ARG A 22 -25.75 -18.67 18.12
C ARG A 22 -24.79 -19.23 17.06
N ALA A 23 -23.87 -20.11 17.46
CA ALA A 23 -22.91 -20.71 16.51
C ALA A 23 -23.59 -21.67 15.53
N ILE A 24 -24.53 -22.49 16.01
CA ILE A 24 -25.32 -23.41 15.18
C ILE A 24 -26.29 -22.62 14.29
N GLN A 25 -26.95 -21.61 14.84
CA GLN A 25 -27.87 -20.73 14.11
C GLN A 25 -27.18 -20.05 12.93
N LYS A 26 -25.97 -19.50 13.13
CA LYS A 26 -25.21 -18.89 12.04
C LYS A 26 -24.90 -19.85 10.88
N ALA A 27 -24.66 -21.13 11.19
CA ALA A 27 -24.44 -22.14 10.15
C ALA A 27 -25.73 -22.47 9.39
N GLY A 28 -26.86 -22.53 10.08
CA GLY A 28 -28.18 -22.71 9.47
C GLY A 28 -28.59 -21.52 8.59
N GLU A 29 -28.41 -20.30 9.09
CA GLU A 29 -28.71 -19.06 8.35
C GLU A 29 -27.83 -18.90 7.11
N ALA A 30 -26.53 -19.24 7.21
CA ALA A 30 -25.59 -19.15 6.09
C ALA A 30 -25.91 -20.12 4.95
N THR A 31 -26.62 -21.22 5.22
CA THR A 31 -26.97 -22.24 4.23
C THR A 31 -28.45 -22.24 3.85
N GLY A 32 -29.28 -21.52 4.62
CA GLY A 32 -30.73 -21.48 4.45
C GLY A 32 -31.46 -22.75 4.91
N GLU A 33 -30.78 -23.71 5.55
CA GLU A 33 -31.38 -24.99 5.94
C GLU A 33 -32.27 -24.89 7.19
N PHE A 34 -31.95 -23.99 8.14
CA PHE A 34 -32.74 -23.82 9.36
C PHE A 34 -32.46 -22.50 10.11
N GLY A 35 -33.37 -22.13 11.02
CA GLY A 35 -33.30 -20.93 11.86
C GLY A 35 -33.12 -21.22 13.36
N ALA A 36 -33.45 -20.23 14.20
CA ALA A 36 -33.20 -20.26 15.65
C ALA A 36 -33.90 -21.42 16.39
N ASP A 37 -35.10 -21.79 15.98
CA ASP A 37 -35.93 -22.82 16.60
C ASP A 37 -35.31 -24.23 16.48
N ILE A 38 -34.74 -24.54 15.32
CA ILE A 38 -34.03 -25.78 15.06
C ILE A 38 -32.63 -25.74 15.69
N ALA A 39 -31.96 -24.58 15.67
CA ALA A 39 -30.67 -24.40 16.34
C ALA A 39 -30.74 -24.67 17.84
N GLU A 40 -31.82 -24.26 18.51
CA GLU A 40 -32.05 -24.55 19.92
C GLU A 40 -32.27 -26.06 20.18
N LYS A 41 -33.06 -26.73 19.34
CA LYS A 41 -33.27 -28.19 19.42
C LYS A 41 -31.97 -28.97 19.20
N LEU A 42 -31.15 -28.57 18.24
CA LEU A 42 -29.83 -29.17 18.00
C LEU A 42 -28.89 -28.90 19.17
N THR A 43 -28.93 -27.70 19.76
CA THR A 43 -28.15 -27.39 20.97
C THR A 43 -28.53 -28.28 22.15
N LEU A 44 -29.81 -28.55 22.37
CA LEU A 44 -30.23 -29.50 23.41
C LEU A 44 -29.68 -30.91 23.18
N ARG A 45 -29.63 -31.37 21.93
CA ARG A 45 -29.00 -32.65 21.57
C ARG A 45 -27.49 -32.65 21.85
N VAL A 46 -26.80 -31.57 21.50
CA VAL A 46 -25.37 -31.37 21.82
C VAL A 46 -25.14 -31.44 23.33
N LEU A 47 -25.96 -30.74 24.13
CA LEU A 47 -25.81 -30.74 25.58
C LEU A 47 -26.05 -32.13 26.19
N ASN A 48 -27.07 -32.85 25.71
CA ASN A 48 -27.35 -34.21 26.17
C ASN A 48 -26.21 -35.17 25.84
N LEU A 49 -25.68 -35.11 24.62
CA LEU A 49 -24.54 -35.93 24.21
C LEU A 49 -23.27 -35.54 24.98
N ALA A 50 -23.04 -34.25 25.21
CA ALA A 50 -21.91 -33.75 26.00
C ALA A 50 -21.93 -34.24 27.45
N ILE A 51 -23.09 -34.30 28.09
CA ILE A 51 -23.22 -34.85 29.46
C ILE A 51 -22.90 -36.35 29.50
N GLN A 52 -23.21 -37.10 28.44
CA GLN A 52 -22.96 -38.53 28.36
C GLN A 52 -21.49 -38.86 28.05
N VAL A 53 -20.87 -38.05 27.19
CA VAL A 53 -19.53 -38.32 26.63
C VAL A 53 -18.41 -37.67 27.43
N ILE A 54 -18.66 -36.55 28.11
CA ILE A 54 -17.64 -35.83 28.87
C ILE A 54 -17.73 -36.20 30.35
N SER A 55 -16.74 -36.93 30.84
CA SER A 55 -16.67 -37.40 32.23
C SER A 55 -16.11 -36.35 33.21
N THR A 56 -15.72 -35.16 32.74
CA THR A 56 -15.15 -34.09 33.56
C THR A 56 -16.17 -32.99 33.85
N ASP A 57 -16.09 -32.41 35.06
CA ASP A 57 -16.99 -31.32 35.48
C ASP A 57 -16.75 -30.00 34.71
N ILE A 58 -15.55 -29.84 34.13
CA ILE A 58 -15.14 -28.67 33.35
C ILE A 58 -14.75 -29.14 31.96
N PRO A 59 -15.67 -29.13 30.99
CA PRO A 59 -15.36 -29.46 29.60
C PRO A 59 -14.39 -28.45 28.99
N GLU A 60 -13.59 -28.91 28.05
CA GLU A 60 -12.83 -28.04 27.16
C GLU A 60 -13.72 -27.56 26.01
N VAL A 61 -13.50 -26.32 25.57
CA VAL A 61 -14.26 -25.74 24.43
C VAL A 61 -14.18 -26.62 23.18
N GLU A 62 -13.03 -27.25 22.90
CA GLU A 62 -12.87 -28.13 21.73
C GLU A 62 -13.80 -29.32 21.79
N ARG A 63 -13.89 -29.96 22.95
CA ARG A 63 -14.71 -31.15 23.13
C ARG A 63 -16.19 -30.87 22.90
N ILE A 64 -16.66 -29.70 23.32
CA ILE A 64 -18.03 -29.25 23.04
C ILE A 64 -18.23 -28.99 21.54
N GLN A 65 -17.24 -28.40 20.86
CA GLN A 65 -17.33 -28.14 19.42
C GLN A 65 -17.31 -29.43 18.59
N ASP A 66 -16.54 -30.44 18.97
CA ASP A 66 -16.55 -31.76 18.32
C ASP A 66 -17.94 -32.40 18.37
N ILE A 67 -18.60 -32.29 19.52
CA ILE A 67 -19.95 -32.80 19.72
C ILE A 67 -20.97 -32.00 18.91
N VAL A 68 -20.78 -30.69 18.73
CA VAL A 68 -21.59 -29.89 17.81
C VAL A 68 -21.46 -30.41 16.38
N GLU A 69 -20.23 -30.70 15.92
CA GLU A 69 -20.01 -31.27 14.58
C GLU A 69 -20.67 -32.63 14.41
N GLU A 70 -20.52 -33.52 15.39
CA GLU A 70 -21.12 -34.85 15.37
C GLU A 70 -22.65 -34.78 15.28
N VAL A 71 -23.27 -33.92 16.08
CA VAL A 71 -24.73 -33.72 16.07
C VAL A 71 -25.19 -33.12 14.75
N LEU A 72 -24.46 -32.15 14.18
CA LEU A 72 -24.78 -31.58 12.87
C LEU A 72 -24.60 -32.60 11.74
N LEU A 73 -23.55 -33.42 11.77
CA LEU A 73 -23.31 -34.50 10.81
C LEU A 73 -24.37 -35.61 10.92
N ALA A 74 -24.86 -35.91 12.12
CA ALA A 74 -25.94 -36.87 12.33
C ALA A 74 -27.33 -36.32 11.96
N SER A 75 -27.44 -35.00 11.75
CA SER A 75 -28.68 -34.33 11.36
C SER A 75 -28.96 -34.42 9.84
N PRO A 76 -30.18 -34.12 9.39
CA PRO A 76 -30.48 -33.99 7.96
C PRO A 76 -29.83 -32.75 7.31
N TYR A 77 -29.29 -31.81 8.10
CA TYR A 77 -28.75 -30.52 7.64
C TYR A 77 -27.27 -30.61 7.27
N LYS A 78 -27.00 -31.30 6.15
CA LYS A 78 -25.63 -31.63 5.72
C LYS A 78 -24.86 -30.40 5.22
N GLN A 79 -25.53 -29.41 4.63
CA GLN A 79 -24.87 -28.19 4.17
C GLN A 79 -24.40 -27.37 5.38
N SER A 80 -25.24 -27.23 6.41
CA SER A 80 -24.95 -26.52 7.66
C SER A 80 -23.81 -27.17 8.42
N ALA A 81 -23.79 -28.52 8.46
CA ALA A 81 -22.68 -29.26 9.04
C ALA A 81 -21.36 -28.92 8.34
N LYS A 82 -21.35 -28.97 6.99
CA LYS A 82 -20.17 -28.61 6.19
C LYS A 82 -19.75 -27.16 6.39
N ALA A 83 -20.70 -26.22 6.42
CA ALA A 83 -20.42 -24.80 6.65
C ALA A 83 -19.82 -24.55 8.05
N TYR A 84 -20.35 -25.20 9.09
CA TYR A 84 -19.83 -25.12 10.45
C TYR A 84 -18.40 -25.67 10.55
N ILE A 85 -18.15 -26.86 9.97
CA ILE A 85 -16.82 -27.51 9.96
C ILE A 85 -15.80 -26.63 9.24
N ILE A 86 -16.13 -26.12 8.06
CA ILE A 86 -15.25 -25.23 7.28
C ILE A 86 -14.95 -23.95 8.07
N TYR A 87 -15.96 -23.36 8.71
CA TYR A 87 -15.77 -22.16 9.53
C TYR A 87 -14.85 -22.43 10.73
N ARG A 88 -15.01 -23.59 11.39
CA ARG A 88 -14.16 -24.01 12.52
C ARG A 88 -12.72 -24.25 12.08
N ASP A 89 -12.51 -25.00 10.99
CA ASP A 89 -11.19 -25.29 10.42
C ASP A 89 -10.46 -24.00 10.01
N GLN A 90 -11.13 -23.09 9.31
CA GLN A 90 -10.55 -21.79 8.96
C GLN A 90 -10.10 -21.01 10.20
N HIS A 91 -10.95 -20.97 11.24
CA HIS A 91 -10.61 -20.30 12.49
C HIS A 91 -9.51 -21.03 13.29
N ALA A 92 -9.43 -22.35 13.19
CA ALA A 92 -8.38 -23.16 13.81
C ALA A 92 -7.03 -22.90 13.13
N ARG A 93 -6.98 -22.93 11.80
CA ARG A 93 -5.79 -22.59 11.00
C ARG A 93 -5.30 -21.17 11.29
N ILE A 94 -6.19 -20.18 11.36
CA ILE A 94 -5.82 -18.81 11.75
C ILE A 94 -5.11 -18.79 13.12
N ARG A 95 -5.59 -19.59 14.09
CA ARG A 95 -4.99 -19.64 15.44
C ARG A 95 -3.68 -20.43 15.49
N GLU A 96 -3.58 -21.53 14.74
CA GLU A 96 -2.36 -22.33 14.63
C GLU A 96 -1.24 -21.56 13.95
N LEU A 97 -1.59 -20.79 12.90
CA LEU A 97 -0.70 -19.80 12.29
C LEU A 97 -0.24 -18.77 13.32
N VAL A 98 -1.07 -18.37 14.28
CA VAL A 98 -0.67 -17.39 15.30
C VAL A 98 0.24 -17.97 16.39
N SER A 99 0.07 -19.21 16.86
CA SER A 99 0.87 -19.75 17.98
C SER A 99 2.15 -20.48 17.57
N THR A 100 2.20 -21.04 16.36
CA THR A 100 3.34 -21.87 15.89
C THR A 100 4.08 -21.24 14.72
N ALA A 101 3.44 -20.34 13.95
CA ALA A 101 4.11 -19.72 12.81
C ALA A 101 5.08 -18.62 13.23
N GLY A 102 4.93 -17.98 14.40
CA GLY A 102 5.90 -16.97 14.84
C GLY A 102 7.34 -17.49 14.91
N VAL A 103 7.54 -18.68 15.51
CA VAL A 103 8.87 -19.32 15.60
C VAL A 103 9.31 -19.87 14.25
N LYS A 104 8.42 -20.55 13.52
CA LYS A 104 8.75 -21.10 12.19
C LYS A 104 9.11 -20.01 11.16
N LEU A 105 8.45 -18.85 11.19
CA LEU A 105 8.77 -17.72 10.30
C LEU A 105 10.14 -17.14 10.61
N ILE A 106 10.52 -17.10 11.89
CA ILE A 106 11.86 -16.69 12.31
C ILE A 106 12.89 -17.69 11.76
N ASP A 107 12.68 -18.99 11.98
CA ASP A 107 13.59 -20.03 11.51
C ASP A 107 13.72 -20.02 9.98
N GLN A 108 12.60 -19.90 9.25
CA GLN A 108 12.58 -19.81 7.78
C GLN A 108 13.41 -18.64 7.24
N TYR A 109 13.32 -17.47 7.89
CA TYR A 109 14.11 -16.30 7.50
C TYR A 109 15.59 -16.47 7.87
N LEU A 110 15.90 -16.89 9.10
CA LEU A 110 17.26 -17.05 9.60
C LEU A 110 18.05 -18.10 8.80
N GLU A 111 17.40 -19.20 8.44
CA GLU A 111 18.00 -20.27 7.64
C GLU A 111 17.91 -20.01 6.12
N LYS A 112 17.31 -18.88 5.70
CA LYS A 112 17.07 -18.50 4.29
C LYS A 112 16.39 -19.61 3.47
N LEU A 113 15.49 -20.36 4.11
CA LEU A 113 14.80 -21.49 3.50
C LEU A 113 13.63 -21.05 2.61
N ASP A 114 13.17 -19.81 2.77
CA ASP A 114 12.12 -19.23 1.96
C ASP A 114 12.70 -18.34 0.86
N TRP A 115 12.27 -18.57 -0.39
CA TRP A 115 12.65 -17.74 -1.52
C TRP A 115 12.17 -16.29 -1.36
N GLN A 116 11.09 -16.07 -0.59
CA GLN A 116 10.56 -14.75 -0.30
C GLN A 116 11.55 -13.85 0.46
N VAL A 117 12.56 -14.43 1.12
CA VAL A 117 13.68 -13.66 1.70
C VAL A 117 14.43 -12.87 0.62
N ASN A 118 14.42 -13.34 -0.64
CA ASN A 118 15.06 -12.70 -1.79
C ASN A 118 14.08 -12.01 -2.75
N GLU A 119 12.78 -11.98 -2.44
CA GLU A 119 11.75 -11.39 -3.32
C GLU A 119 11.90 -9.87 -3.46
N ASN A 120 12.32 -9.21 -2.38
CA ASN A 120 12.54 -7.76 -2.38
C ASN A 120 14.02 -7.42 -2.60
N SER A 121 14.37 -6.99 -3.82
CA SER A 121 15.74 -6.61 -4.20
C SER A 121 16.31 -5.43 -3.40
N ASN A 122 15.45 -4.61 -2.78
CA ASN A 122 15.86 -3.49 -1.94
C ASN A 122 16.15 -3.92 -0.49
N MET A 123 15.93 -5.18 -0.13
CA MET A 123 16.10 -5.69 1.23
C MET A 123 17.26 -6.69 1.30
N ALA A 124 18.16 -6.47 2.26
CA ALA A 124 19.21 -7.43 2.59
C ALA A 124 18.85 -8.23 3.85
N TYR A 125 19.39 -9.45 3.94
CA TYR A 125 19.30 -10.27 5.15
C TYR A 125 19.79 -9.47 6.36
N SER A 126 18.89 -9.18 7.30
CA SER A 126 19.16 -8.35 8.46
C SER A 126 18.08 -8.52 9.52
N LEU A 127 18.33 -8.07 10.75
CA LEU A 127 17.31 -8.03 11.81
C LEU A 127 16.09 -7.18 11.41
N GLN A 128 16.34 -6.07 10.71
CA GLN A 128 15.26 -5.22 10.22
C GLN A 128 14.47 -5.90 9.11
N GLY A 129 15.15 -6.66 8.24
CA GLY A 129 14.50 -7.49 7.21
C GLY A 129 13.65 -8.61 7.81
N LEU A 130 14.11 -9.23 8.89
CA LEU A 130 13.36 -10.23 9.66
C LEU A 130 12.06 -9.64 10.22
N ASN A 131 12.15 -8.48 10.89
CA ASN A 131 10.97 -7.81 11.45
C ASN A 131 9.94 -7.47 10.37
N ASN A 132 10.41 -6.98 9.21
CA ASN A 132 9.54 -6.70 8.07
C ASN A 132 8.89 -7.97 7.52
N TYR A 133 9.65 -9.05 7.36
CA TYR A 133 9.16 -10.34 6.84
C TYR A 133 8.05 -10.92 7.73
N ILE A 134 8.26 -10.93 9.05
CA ILE A 134 7.25 -11.42 10.01
C ILE A 134 5.99 -10.56 9.94
N ALA A 135 6.13 -9.23 9.99
CA ALA A 135 5.00 -8.32 9.94
C ALA A 135 4.21 -8.45 8.63
N ALA A 136 4.91 -8.62 7.50
CA ALA A 136 4.31 -8.81 6.20
C ALA A 136 3.52 -10.12 6.12
N GLU A 137 4.08 -11.24 6.58
CA GLU A 137 3.40 -12.54 6.48
C GLU A 137 2.18 -12.62 7.41
N VAL A 138 2.27 -12.01 8.61
CA VAL A 138 1.11 -11.87 9.51
C VAL A 138 0.01 -11.02 8.86
N SER A 139 0.37 -9.90 8.23
CA SER A 139 -0.58 -9.02 7.55
C SER A 139 -1.23 -9.71 6.35
N LYS A 140 -0.45 -10.45 5.56
CA LYS A 140 -0.95 -11.26 4.43
C LYS A 140 -1.93 -12.33 4.90
N THR A 141 -1.60 -13.04 5.97
CA THR A 141 -2.47 -14.02 6.60
C THR A 141 -3.79 -13.38 7.07
N TYR A 142 -3.73 -12.18 7.66
CA TYR A 142 -4.90 -11.43 8.08
C TYR A 142 -5.78 -11.03 6.88
N TRP A 143 -5.21 -10.46 5.82
CA TRP A 143 -5.95 -10.15 4.59
C TRP A 143 -6.68 -11.38 4.04
N LEU A 144 -5.96 -12.47 3.81
CA LEU A 144 -6.48 -13.64 3.13
C LEU A 144 -7.53 -14.41 3.96
N ASN A 145 -7.38 -14.46 5.28
CA ASN A 145 -8.23 -15.31 6.12
C ASN A 145 -9.27 -14.55 6.93
N LYS A 146 -9.05 -13.26 7.21
CA LYS A 146 -9.96 -12.45 8.01
C LYS A 146 -10.79 -11.48 7.18
N ILE A 147 -10.18 -10.88 6.16
CA ILE A 147 -10.82 -9.84 5.35
C ILE A 147 -11.44 -10.44 4.08
N TYR A 148 -10.66 -11.19 3.31
CA TYR A 148 -11.10 -11.68 2.02
C TYR A 148 -12.00 -12.91 2.13
N PRO A 149 -13.09 -12.97 1.33
CA PRO A 149 -13.87 -14.18 1.15
C PRO A 149 -13.03 -15.36 0.63
N PRO A 150 -13.45 -16.61 0.90
CA PRO A 150 -12.71 -17.80 0.50
C PRO A 150 -12.35 -17.89 -0.99
N GLU A 151 -13.21 -17.39 -1.88
CA GLU A 151 -13.00 -17.38 -3.34
C GLU A 151 -11.83 -16.49 -3.77
N ILE A 152 -11.68 -15.31 -3.18
CA ILE A 152 -10.57 -14.39 -3.45
C ILE A 152 -9.26 -14.97 -2.91
N ARG A 153 -9.31 -15.53 -1.69
CA ARG A 153 -8.16 -16.23 -1.12
C ARG A 153 -7.71 -17.39 -2.00
N ALA A 154 -8.64 -18.24 -2.43
CA ALA A 154 -8.33 -19.41 -3.26
C ALA A 154 -7.68 -18.98 -4.59
N ALA A 155 -8.26 -18.00 -5.29
CA ALA A 155 -7.73 -17.50 -6.56
C ALA A 155 -6.30 -16.95 -6.41
N HIS A 156 -5.98 -16.31 -5.28
CA HIS A 156 -4.61 -15.88 -4.97
C HIS A 156 -3.68 -17.05 -4.65
N SER A 157 -4.08 -17.93 -3.73
CA SER A 157 -3.26 -19.05 -3.25
C SER A 157 -2.98 -20.11 -4.32
N GLU A 158 -3.89 -20.28 -5.28
CA GLU A 158 -3.76 -21.24 -6.38
C GLU A 158 -3.06 -20.64 -7.62
N GLY A 159 -2.74 -19.34 -7.58
CA GLY A 159 -2.03 -18.64 -8.64
C GLY A 159 -2.87 -18.32 -9.87
N ASP A 160 -4.20 -18.30 -9.76
CA ASP A 160 -5.09 -17.80 -10.83
C ASP A 160 -4.95 -16.28 -10.99
N LEU A 161 -4.73 -15.58 -9.88
CA LEU A 161 -4.39 -14.16 -9.83
C LEU A 161 -3.37 -13.89 -8.72
N HIS A 162 -2.75 -12.73 -8.75
CA HIS A 162 -1.85 -12.26 -7.71
C HIS A 162 -2.34 -10.92 -7.17
N ILE A 163 -2.67 -10.87 -5.88
CA ILE A 163 -3.02 -9.65 -5.17
C ILE A 163 -1.71 -9.09 -4.61
N HIS A 164 -1.31 -7.92 -5.08
CA HIS A 164 -0.04 -7.31 -4.69
C HIS A 164 -0.12 -6.70 -3.28
N ASP A 165 1.03 -6.64 -2.62
CA ASP A 165 1.27 -5.89 -1.38
C ASP A 165 0.34 -6.26 -0.21
N LEU A 166 0.02 -7.55 -0.09
CA LEU A 166 -0.68 -8.08 1.08
C LEU A 166 0.13 -7.98 2.38
N GLY A 167 1.42 -7.66 2.29
CA GLY A 167 2.30 -7.45 3.44
C GLY A 167 1.96 -6.19 4.27
N GLN A 168 1.08 -5.31 3.78
CA GLN A 168 0.67 -4.14 4.52
C GLN A 168 -0.86 -3.97 4.54
N LEU A 169 -1.38 -3.45 5.65
CA LEU A 169 -2.76 -3.00 5.77
C LEU A 169 -2.88 -1.55 5.32
N SER A 170 -2.54 -1.28 4.07
CA SER A 170 -2.45 0.08 3.51
C SER A 170 -2.81 0.12 2.02
N VAL A 171 -2.81 1.32 1.45
CA VAL A 171 -2.91 1.56 0.01
C VAL A 171 -1.62 1.18 -0.72
N TYR A 172 -1.70 1.01 -2.04
CA TYR A 172 -0.53 0.67 -2.85
C TYR A 172 0.41 1.87 -3.00
N CYS A 173 0.01 2.93 -3.69
CA CYS A 173 0.89 4.06 -3.96
C CYS A 173 0.13 5.38 -3.88
N VAL A 174 0.86 6.46 -3.58
CA VAL A 174 0.29 7.79 -3.38
C VAL A 174 1.15 8.84 -4.07
N GLY A 175 0.52 9.76 -4.79
CA GLY A 175 1.16 10.98 -5.24
C GLY A 175 0.57 12.14 -4.46
N TRP A 176 1.48 12.88 -3.84
CA TRP A 176 1.19 13.93 -2.89
C TRP A 176 1.26 15.28 -3.58
N ASP A 177 0.53 16.25 -3.04
CA ASP A 177 0.61 17.64 -3.49
C ASP A 177 1.73 18.37 -2.73
N LEU A 178 2.82 18.67 -3.42
CA LEU A 178 3.93 19.43 -2.84
C LEU A 178 3.48 20.85 -2.47
N MET A 179 2.54 21.45 -3.20
CA MET A 179 2.01 22.78 -2.88
C MET A 179 1.36 22.79 -1.50
N ASP A 180 0.62 21.74 -1.13
CA ASP A 180 -0.03 21.65 0.18
C ASP A 180 1.01 21.61 1.30
N LEU A 181 2.10 20.83 1.14
CA LEU A 181 3.22 20.82 2.08
C LEU A 181 3.86 22.22 2.19
N LEU A 182 4.05 22.94 1.08
CA LEU A 182 4.63 24.28 1.08
C LEU A 182 3.70 25.35 1.69
N LEU A 183 2.38 25.15 1.62
CA LEU A 183 1.38 26.05 2.20
C LEU A 183 1.18 25.81 3.70
N THR A 184 1.22 24.55 4.13
CA THR A 184 0.75 24.14 5.45
C THR A 184 1.88 23.67 6.39
N GLY A 185 3.01 23.27 5.82
CA GLY A 185 4.09 22.59 6.54
C GLY A 185 3.74 21.13 6.85
N PHE A 186 4.67 20.41 7.48
CA PHE A 186 4.45 18.99 7.80
C PHE A 186 3.74 18.82 9.15
N ARG A 187 2.45 18.43 9.12
CA ARG A 187 1.56 18.38 10.29
C ARG A 187 0.46 17.32 10.14
N GLY A 188 -0.38 17.16 11.16
CA GLY A 188 -1.63 16.37 11.06
C GLY A 188 -1.75 15.20 12.02
N ALA A 189 -0.64 14.63 12.50
CA ALA A 189 -0.68 13.49 13.42
C ALA A 189 -0.74 13.91 14.89
N GLU A 190 -1.77 13.44 15.59
CA GLU A 190 -1.99 13.74 17.01
C GLU A 190 -0.80 13.31 17.89
N GLY A 191 -0.35 14.21 18.77
CA GLY A 191 0.77 13.96 19.69
C GLY A 191 2.14 13.84 19.02
N LYS A 192 2.26 14.19 17.72
CA LYS A 192 3.53 14.27 17.00
C LYS A 192 3.98 15.71 16.83
N VAL A 193 5.29 15.89 16.64
CA VAL A 193 5.88 17.21 16.36
C VAL A 193 5.48 17.63 14.95
N GLU A 194 5.08 18.89 14.81
CA GLU A 194 4.70 19.50 13.54
C GLU A 194 5.73 20.57 13.11
N SER A 195 5.87 20.75 11.80
CA SER A 195 6.72 21.78 11.19
C SER A 195 5.87 22.83 10.50
N ALA A 196 6.16 24.11 10.75
CA ALA A 196 5.57 25.20 9.99
C ALA A 196 6.07 25.21 8.52
N PRO A 197 5.36 25.86 7.60
CA PRO A 197 5.78 26.00 6.20
C PRO A 197 7.23 26.46 6.04
N ALA A 198 7.97 25.81 5.15
CA ALA A 198 9.37 26.12 4.89
C ALA A 198 9.55 27.55 4.34
N ARG A 199 10.56 28.27 4.84
CA ARG A 199 10.93 29.63 4.37
C ARG A 199 12.20 29.68 3.52
N HIS A 200 13.00 28.61 3.58
CA HIS A 200 14.31 28.52 2.93
C HIS A 200 14.41 27.21 2.15
N PHE A 201 15.20 27.20 1.07
CA PHE A 201 15.34 26.09 0.13
C PHE A 201 15.75 24.78 0.84
N ARG A 202 16.78 24.85 1.68
CA ARG A 202 17.23 23.69 2.48
C ARG A 202 16.15 23.17 3.43
N SER A 203 15.39 24.07 4.07
CA SER A 203 14.28 23.66 4.93
C SER A 203 13.17 22.97 4.15
N ALA A 204 12.87 23.42 2.93
CA ALA A 204 11.87 22.79 2.06
C ALA A 204 12.31 21.37 1.66
N LEU A 205 13.55 21.21 1.20
CA LEU A 205 14.14 19.91 0.88
C LEU A 205 14.14 18.97 2.10
N GLY A 206 14.54 19.47 3.28
CA GLY A 206 14.52 18.68 4.51
C GLY A 206 13.12 18.24 4.94
N GLN A 207 12.10 19.10 4.77
CA GLN A 207 10.70 18.72 5.02
C GLN A 207 10.22 17.66 4.02
N ILE A 208 10.59 17.75 2.74
CA ILE A 208 10.28 16.72 1.72
C ILE A 208 10.89 15.37 2.11
N VAL A 209 12.15 15.36 2.56
CA VAL A 209 12.80 14.14 3.07
C VAL A 209 12.00 13.56 4.23
N ASN A 210 11.72 14.36 5.26
CA ASN A 210 10.97 13.89 6.43
C ASN A 210 9.57 13.39 6.06
N PHE A 211 8.91 14.06 5.11
CA PHE A 211 7.60 13.69 4.60
C PHE A 211 7.62 12.30 3.96
N PHE A 212 8.53 12.07 2.99
CA PHE A 212 8.65 10.76 2.35
C PHE A 212 9.02 9.65 3.33
N TYR A 213 9.92 9.91 4.29
CA TYR A 213 10.31 8.93 5.30
C TYR A 213 9.21 8.59 6.29
N THR A 214 8.33 9.55 6.59
CA THR A 214 7.22 9.32 7.51
C THR A 214 6.10 8.59 6.80
N LEU A 215 5.68 9.08 5.63
CA LEU A 215 4.51 8.53 4.96
C LEU A 215 4.78 7.18 4.28
N GLN A 216 6.04 6.80 3.99
CA GLN A 216 6.33 5.45 3.47
C GLN A 216 5.90 4.32 4.43
N GLY A 217 5.62 4.65 5.71
CA GLY A 217 5.04 3.72 6.67
C GLY A 217 3.54 3.50 6.48
N GLU A 218 2.87 4.37 5.71
CA GLU A 218 1.42 4.39 5.51
C GLU A 218 0.97 3.91 4.12
N ALA A 219 1.92 3.62 3.23
CA ALA A 219 1.67 3.06 1.90
C ALA A 219 2.70 1.98 1.56
N ALA A 220 2.29 0.97 0.80
CA ALA A 220 3.15 -0.18 0.50
C ALA A 220 4.24 0.13 -0.54
N GLY A 221 3.87 0.90 -1.56
CA GLY A 221 4.64 1.22 -2.74
C GLY A 221 5.11 2.67 -2.77
N ALA A 222 5.22 3.21 -3.98
CA ALA A 222 5.91 4.48 -4.18
C ALA A 222 5.15 5.71 -3.70
N GLN A 223 5.93 6.72 -3.38
CA GLN A 223 5.47 8.07 -3.03
C GLN A 223 6.02 9.07 -4.04
N ALA A 224 5.16 9.91 -4.56
CA ALA A 224 5.54 10.83 -5.62
C ALA A 224 5.22 12.28 -5.28
N PHE A 225 6.12 13.18 -5.66
CA PHE A 225 5.79 14.60 -5.84
C PHE A 225 5.84 14.95 -7.33
N SER A 226 4.94 15.83 -7.75
CA SER A 226 4.94 16.40 -9.09
C SER A 226 5.40 17.85 -9.06
N SER A 227 5.89 18.36 -10.21
CA SER A 227 6.30 19.76 -10.36
C SER A 227 7.36 20.19 -9.34
N PHE A 228 8.34 19.31 -9.09
CA PHE A 228 9.34 19.47 -8.04
C PHE A 228 10.25 20.67 -8.29
N ASP A 229 10.74 20.82 -9.53
CA ASP A 229 11.58 21.93 -9.96
C ASP A 229 10.79 23.26 -9.98
N THR A 230 9.58 23.26 -10.56
CA THR A 230 8.70 24.43 -10.59
C THR A 230 8.44 24.98 -9.19
N LEU A 231 8.03 24.13 -8.26
CA LEU A 231 7.58 24.55 -6.93
C LEU A 231 8.73 24.97 -6.00
N LEU A 232 9.95 24.48 -6.24
CA LEU A 232 11.11 24.76 -5.40
C LEU A 232 12.04 25.85 -5.98
N ALA A 233 12.04 26.08 -7.29
CA ALA A 233 12.86 27.11 -7.93
C ALA A 233 12.72 28.52 -7.30
N PRO A 234 11.53 28.99 -6.87
CA PRO A 234 11.41 30.31 -6.23
C PRO A 234 12.25 30.45 -4.95
N PHE A 235 12.43 29.39 -4.17
CA PHE A 235 13.25 29.44 -2.95
C PHE A 235 14.70 29.81 -3.25
N ILE A 236 15.25 29.34 -4.37
CA ILE A 236 16.61 29.67 -4.82
C ILE A 236 16.76 31.18 -5.01
N PHE A 237 15.78 31.81 -5.65
CA PHE A 237 15.78 33.25 -5.87
C PHE A 237 15.63 34.05 -4.57
N TYR A 238 14.68 33.68 -3.70
CA TYR A 238 14.41 34.42 -2.46
C TYR A 238 15.53 34.27 -1.42
N ASP A 239 16.19 33.11 -1.37
CA ASP A 239 17.38 32.89 -0.55
C ASP A 239 18.65 33.49 -1.17
N LYS A 240 18.59 33.92 -2.45
CA LYS A 240 19.71 34.47 -3.23
C LYS A 240 20.89 33.49 -3.35
N LEU A 241 20.57 32.22 -3.55
CA LEU A 241 21.58 31.16 -3.63
C LEU A 241 22.32 31.21 -4.96
N ASP A 242 23.62 30.96 -4.90
CA ASP A 242 24.40 30.67 -6.10
C ASP A 242 24.33 29.18 -6.50
N TYR A 243 24.97 28.83 -7.62
CA TYR A 243 24.96 27.46 -8.14
C TYR A 243 25.56 26.44 -7.17
N GLU A 244 26.66 26.78 -6.50
CA GLU A 244 27.36 25.88 -5.60
C GLU A 244 26.51 25.60 -4.36
N GLU A 245 25.83 26.62 -3.85
CA GLU A 245 24.89 26.48 -2.73
C GLU A 245 23.68 25.61 -3.10
N VAL A 246 23.13 25.79 -4.31
CA VAL A 246 22.02 24.96 -4.83
C VAL A 246 22.46 23.50 -5.00
N LYS A 247 23.61 23.27 -5.65
CA LYS A 247 24.18 21.93 -5.82
C LYS A 247 24.44 21.26 -4.48
N GLN A 248 25.00 21.97 -3.52
CA GLN A 248 25.25 21.43 -2.19
C GLN A 248 23.95 21.05 -1.46
N ALA A 249 22.89 21.85 -1.58
CA ALA A 249 21.59 21.56 -0.98
C ALA A 249 20.89 20.36 -1.63
N LEU A 250 20.98 20.22 -2.96
CA LEU A 250 20.45 19.07 -3.68
C LEU A 250 21.26 17.80 -3.44
N GLN A 251 22.59 17.91 -3.29
CA GLN A 251 23.43 16.80 -2.86
C GLN A 251 23.02 16.30 -1.47
N GLU A 252 22.80 17.22 -0.52
CA GLU A 252 22.28 16.87 0.80
C GLU A 252 20.94 16.15 0.70
N PHE A 253 20.01 16.64 -0.12
CA PHE A 253 18.72 16.00 -0.37
C PHE A 253 18.85 14.58 -0.94
N VAL A 254 19.62 14.41 -2.02
CA VAL A 254 19.84 13.11 -2.68
C VAL A 254 20.53 12.13 -1.74
N PHE A 255 21.49 12.58 -0.94
CA PHE A 255 22.15 11.69 0.01
C PHE A 255 21.17 11.21 1.09
N ASN A 256 20.39 12.14 1.67
CA ASN A 256 19.44 11.81 2.73
C ASN A 256 18.32 10.89 2.26
N ILE A 257 17.79 11.05 1.04
CA ILE A 257 16.70 10.22 0.53
C ILE A 257 17.16 8.81 0.11
N ASN A 258 18.47 8.61 -0.11
CA ASN A 258 19.07 7.31 -0.40
C ASN A 258 19.67 6.62 0.84
N VAL A 259 19.52 7.17 2.05
CA VAL A 259 19.92 6.46 3.28
C VAL A 259 18.89 5.37 3.61
N PRO A 260 19.27 4.09 3.72
CA PRO A 260 18.31 3.03 4.00
C PRO A 260 17.90 3.02 5.48
N THR A 261 16.98 3.91 5.89
CA THR A 261 16.52 4.01 7.29
C THR A 261 15.16 3.36 7.54
N ARG A 262 14.49 2.80 6.51
CA ARG A 262 13.21 2.06 6.66
C ARG A 262 13.40 0.79 7.48
N VAL A 263 12.32 0.30 8.09
CA VAL A 263 12.22 -1.10 8.52
C VAL A 263 12.55 -2.00 7.31
N GLY A 264 13.44 -2.96 7.50
CA GLY A 264 14.07 -3.72 6.42
C GLY A 264 15.36 -3.15 5.83
N PHE A 265 15.89 -2.01 6.31
CA PHE A 265 17.01 -1.28 5.68
C PHE A 265 16.76 -0.98 4.19
N GLN A 266 15.57 -0.47 3.89
CA GLN A 266 15.23 -0.04 2.53
C GLN A 266 15.25 1.49 2.47
N THR A 267 15.53 2.02 1.29
CA THR A 267 15.28 3.42 0.97
C THR A 267 13.80 3.62 0.64
N PRO A 268 13.21 4.77 0.96
CA PRO A 268 11.85 5.08 0.55
C PRO A 268 11.75 5.04 -0.98
N PHE A 269 10.73 4.35 -1.49
CA PHE A 269 10.49 4.31 -2.93
C PHE A 269 9.88 5.64 -3.36
N THR A 270 10.71 6.56 -3.86
CA THR A 270 10.28 7.93 -4.18
C THR A 270 10.41 8.24 -5.66
N ASN A 271 9.48 9.05 -6.17
CA ASN A 271 9.50 9.57 -7.53
C ASN A 271 9.30 11.10 -7.50
N ILE A 272 10.04 11.81 -8.33
CA ILE A 272 9.81 13.24 -8.55
C ILE A 272 9.59 13.50 -10.03
N THR A 273 8.61 14.34 -10.35
CA THR A 273 8.40 14.82 -11.72
C THR A 273 9.03 16.20 -11.87
N MET A 274 9.80 16.37 -12.94
CA MET A 274 10.48 17.61 -13.31
C MET A 274 9.79 18.16 -14.56
N ASP A 275 9.37 19.42 -14.51
CA ASP A 275 8.60 20.06 -15.58
C ASP A 275 9.49 20.71 -16.64
N LEU A 276 10.73 21.10 -16.31
CA LEU A 276 11.67 21.93 -17.10
C LEU A 276 11.19 23.36 -17.35
N GLU A 277 9.91 23.54 -17.63
CA GLU A 277 9.23 24.83 -17.78
C GLU A 277 8.01 24.89 -16.88
N ALA A 278 7.63 26.10 -16.43
CA ALA A 278 6.50 26.24 -15.53
C ALA A 278 5.18 25.82 -16.24
N PRO A 279 4.49 24.76 -15.78
CA PRO A 279 3.29 24.26 -16.44
C PRO A 279 2.11 25.23 -16.27
N ASP A 280 1.14 25.16 -17.17
CA ASP A 280 -0.02 26.07 -17.22
C ASP A 280 -0.78 26.19 -15.91
N ILE A 281 -0.87 25.09 -15.17
CA ILE A 281 -1.52 25.04 -13.86
C ILE A 281 -0.87 25.96 -12.83
N TYR A 282 0.44 26.22 -12.92
CA TYR A 282 1.21 26.99 -11.93
C TYR A 282 1.76 28.30 -12.48
N LYS A 283 2.02 28.41 -13.79
CA LYS A 283 2.80 29.50 -14.39
C LYS A 283 2.36 30.91 -13.99
N ASP A 284 1.05 31.14 -13.89
CA ASP A 284 0.45 32.44 -13.54
C ASP A 284 0.04 32.56 -12.06
N GLN A 285 0.23 31.51 -11.26
CA GLN A 285 -0.03 31.54 -9.83
C GLN A 285 1.07 32.28 -9.07
N PRO A 286 0.75 32.97 -7.97
CA PRO A 286 1.77 33.57 -7.10
C PRO A 286 2.60 32.48 -6.44
N VAL A 287 3.91 32.68 -6.37
CA VAL A 287 4.81 31.73 -5.73
C VAL A 287 4.61 31.69 -4.22
N ILE A 288 4.77 30.52 -3.62
CA ILE A 288 4.55 30.31 -2.18
C ILE A 288 5.90 30.20 -1.47
N ILE A 289 6.14 31.09 -0.49
CA ILE A 289 7.31 31.05 0.40
C ILE A 289 6.82 31.21 1.84
N GLY A 290 7.21 30.31 2.74
CA GLY A 290 6.78 30.35 4.14
C GLY A 290 5.26 30.24 4.31
N GLY A 291 4.59 29.51 3.42
CA GLY A 291 3.14 29.35 3.40
C GLY A 291 2.37 30.59 2.93
N LYS A 292 3.04 31.55 2.30
CA LYS A 292 2.41 32.82 1.85
C LYS A 292 2.69 33.10 0.38
N PRO A 293 1.68 33.59 -0.37
CA PRO A 293 1.87 34.06 -1.72
C PRO A 293 2.79 35.28 -1.74
N GLN A 294 3.65 35.35 -2.75
CA GLN A 294 4.54 36.48 -3.02
C GLN A 294 4.07 37.28 -4.24
N GLY A 295 4.72 38.40 -4.52
CA GLY A 295 4.37 39.28 -5.63
C GLY A 295 4.79 38.79 -7.02
N LYS A 296 5.50 37.67 -7.12
CA LYS A 296 5.97 37.06 -8.37
C LYS A 296 5.22 35.77 -8.68
N THR A 297 5.22 35.39 -9.95
CA THR A 297 4.55 34.19 -10.47
C THR A 297 5.56 33.11 -10.87
N TYR A 298 5.14 31.83 -10.92
CA TYR A 298 6.08 30.72 -11.19
C TYR A 298 6.80 30.82 -12.55
N LYS A 299 6.17 31.40 -13.59
CA LYS A 299 6.83 31.63 -14.89
C LYS A 299 8.05 32.55 -14.85
N GLU A 300 8.22 33.32 -13.79
CA GLU A 300 9.37 34.25 -13.65
C GLU A 300 10.66 33.56 -13.17
N PHE A 301 10.63 32.26 -12.90
CA PHE A 301 11.72 31.52 -12.25
C PHE A 301 12.38 30.45 -13.12
N GLU A 302 12.23 30.52 -14.45
CA GLU A 302 12.86 29.58 -15.40
C GLU A 302 14.37 29.45 -15.19
N THR A 303 15.09 30.55 -14.95
CA THR A 303 16.53 30.50 -14.67
C THR A 303 16.86 29.69 -13.41
N GLN A 304 16.02 29.75 -12.38
CA GLN A 304 16.22 28.95 -11.17
C GLN A 304 15.80 27.49 -11.37
N MET A 305 14.80 27.23 -12.21
CA MET A 305 14.43 25.86 -12.63
C MET A 305 15.58 25.19 -13.39
N ASP A 306 16.20 25.90 -14.34
CA ASP A 306 17.38 25.45 -15.08
C ASP A 306 18.55 25.14 -14.13
N MET A 307 18.80 26.04 -13.16
CA MET A 307 19.84 25.88 -12.14
C MET A 307 19.60 24.63 -11.28
N LEU A 308 18.37 24.42 -10.82
CA LEU A 308 17.96 23.27 -10.02
C LEU A 308 18.12 21.97 -10.82
N ASN A 309 17.61 21.92 -12.05
CA ASN A 309 17.69 20.76 -12.92
C ASN A 309 19.14 20.37 -13.20
N ARG A 310 19.98 21.34 -13.57
CA ARG A 310 21.40 21.11 -13.81
C ARG A 310 22.10 20.55 -12.57
N ALA A 311 21.91 21.20 -11.42
CA ALA A 311 22.55 20.79 -10.17
C ALA A 311 22.09 19.39 -9.71
N PHE A 312 20.80 19.10 -9.84
CA PHE A 312 20.24 17.78 -9.50
C PHE A 312 20.81 16.68 -10.40
N LEU A 313 20.80 16.87 -11.72
CA LEU A 313 21.34 15.90 -12.67
C LEU A 313 22.85 15.70 -12.50
N GLU A 314 23.60 16.76 -12.20
CA GLU A 314 25.04 16.66 -11.93
C GLU A 314 25.31 15.76 -10.71
N VAL A 315 24.59 15.93 -9.60
CA VAL A 315 24.68 15.05 -8.42
C VAL A 315 24.33 13.59 -8.78
N MET A 316 23.30 13.37 -9.59
CA MET A 316 22.91 12.02 -10.02
C MET A 316 23.97 11.36 -10.93
N ILE A 317 24.66 12.15 -11.77
CA ILE A 317 25.76 11.69 -12.64
C ILE A 317 27.01 11.36 -11.83
N GLU A 318 27.35 12.16 -10.82
CA GLU A 318 28.47 11.91 -9.91
C GLU A 318 28.30 10.54 -9.23
N GLY A 319 27.08 10.24 -8.79
CA GLY A 319 26.75 8.98 -8.14
C GLY A 319 27.25 8.90 -6.70
N ASP A 320 27.14 7.70 -6.10
CA ASP A 320 27.57 7.45 -4.73
C ASP A 320 29.10 7.45 -4.59
N ALA A 321 29.60 7.24 -3.36
CA ALA A 321 31.04 7.20 -3.08
C ALA A 321 31.82 6.12 -3.86
N LYS A 322 31.13 5.17 -4.52
CA LYS A 322 31.70 4.13 -5.38
C LYS A 322 31.41 4.40 -6.87
N GLY A 323 30.83 5.54 -7.21
CA GLY A 323 30.43 5.90 -8.57
C GLY A 323 29.22 5.11 -9.08
N ARG A 324 28.38 4.57 -8.19
CA ARG A 324 27.13 3.90 -8.56
C ARG A 324 26.01 4.92 -8.66
N VAL A 325 25.02 4.67 -9.51
CA VAL A 325 23.84 5.53 -9.61
C VAL A 325 23.06 5.56 -8.29
N PHE A 326 22.54 6.73 -7.92
CA PHE A 326 21.53 6.83 -6.88
C PHE A 326 20.20 6.31 -7.39
N THR A 327 19.57 5.39 -6.65
CA THR A 327 18.29 4.78 -7.07
C THR A 327 17.13 5.77 -6.92
N PHE A 328 17.18 6.64 -5.91
CA PHE A 328 16.07 7.52 -5.53
C PHE A 328 16.48 9.00 -5.43
N PRO A 329 15.53 9.95 -5.48
CA PRO A 329 14.20 9.73 -6.06
C PRO A 329 14.35 9.40 -7.55
N ILE A 330 13.44 8.61 -8.08
CA ILE A 330 13.40 8.36 -9.52
C ILE A 330 12.95 9.67 -10.19
N PRO A 331 13.80 10.32 -11.00
CA PRO A 331 13.40 11.53 -11.70
C PRO A 331 12.61 11.13 -12.95
N THR A 332 11.50 11.84 -13.20
CA THR A 332 10.69 11.68 -14.40
C THR A 332 10.55 13.01 -15.11
N TYR A 333 10.91 13.06 -16.39
CA TYR A 333 10.78 14.23 -17.25
C TYR A 333 9.69 14.01 -18.29
N ASN A 334 8.86 15.02 -18.53
CA ASN A 334 7.83 14.96 -19.55
C ASN A 334 8.42 15.30 -20.92
N ILE A 335 8.11 14.52 -21.94
CA ILE A 335 8.49 14.80 -23.33
C ILE A 335 7.21 15.04 -24.13
N THR A 336 7.06 16.25 -24.65
CA THR A 336 5.95 16.71 -25.47
C THR A 336 6.32 16.75 -26.96
N LYS A 337 5.35 17.06 -27.82
CA LYS A 337 5.56 17.15 -29.28
C LYS A 337 6.50 18.29 -29.68
N ASP A 338 6.52 19.34 -28.88
CA ASP A 338 7.28 20.58 -29.03
C ASP A 338 8.58 20.60 -28.21
N PHE A 339 8.96 19.47 -27.60
CA PHE A 339 10.19 19.34 -26.81
C PHE A 339 11.43 19.65 -27.66
N ASP A 340 12.23 20.63 -27.23
CA ASP A 340 13.46 21.02 -27.91
C ASP A 340 14.61 20.07 -27.56
N TRP A 341 14.84 19.07 -28.41
CA TRP A 341 15.86 18.04 -28.22
C TRP A 341 17.30 18.58 -28.23
N ASP A 342 17.51 19.70 -28.91
CA ASP A 342 18.82 20.29 -29.15
C ASP A 342 19.14 21.41 -28.16
N ASP A 343 18.25 21.70 -27.18
CA ASP A 343 18.50 22.69 -26.15
C ASP A 343 19.79 22.35 -25.38
N PRO A 344 20.82 23.22 -25.41
CA PRO A 344 22.08 23.01 -24.69
C PRO A 344 21.91 22.78 -23.18
N LYS A 345 20.83 23.27 -22.58
CA LYS A 345 20.51 23.07 -21.16
C LYS A 345 20.26 21.60 -20.82
N LEU A 346 19.78 20.81 -21.80
CA LEU A 346 19.50 19.38 -21.63
C LEU A 346 20.76 18.50 -21.71
N SER A 347 21.94 19.08 -21.94
CA SER A 347 23.19 18.32 -22.02
C SER A 347 23.44 17.38 -20.83
N TYR A 348 23.10 17.80 -19.60
CA TYR A 348 23.22 16.94 -18.41
C TYR A 348 22.14 15.85 -18.36
N LEU A 349 20.94 16.12 -18.87
CA LEU A 349 19.86 15.14 -18.98
C LEU A 349 20.28 13.98 -19.88
N TRP A 350 20.89 14.30 -21.02
CA TRP A 350 21.41 13.31 -21.97
C TRP A 350 22.63 12.56 -21.44
N GLN A 351 23.52 13.24 -20.70
CA GLN A 351 24.65 12.59 -20.05
C GLN A 351 24.22 11.57 -18.99
N ALA A 352 23.26 11.93 -18.13
CA ALA A 352 22.69 11.01 -17.14
C ALA A 352 22.06 9.79 -17.83
N THR A 353 21.34 10.03 -18.94
CA THR A 353 20.67 8.99 -19.72
C THR A 353 21.68 8.03 -20.32
N ALA A 354 22.73 8.56 -20.95
CA ALA A 354 23.78 7.76 -21.56
C ALA A 354 24.60 6.97 -20.54
N LYS A 355 24.88 7.54 -19.37
CA LYS A 355 25.74 6.91 -18.35
C LYS A 355 25.02 5.83 -17.55
N TYR A 356 23.77 6.07 -17.15
CA TYR A 356 23.07 5.23 -16.17
C TYR A 356 21.66 4.80 -16.59
N GLY A 357 21.14 5.27 -17.73
CA GLY A 357 19.76 4.97 -18.14
C GLY A 357 18.68 5.70 -17.32
N ILE A 358 19.06 6.80 -16.66
CA ILE A 358 18.15 7.70 -15.94
C ILE A 358 18.21 9.10 -16.58
N PRO A 359 17.15 9.91 -16.49
CA PRO A 359 15.89 9.68 -15.79
C PRO A 359 14.90 8.83 -16.60
N TYR A 360 13.70 8.66 -16.04
CA TYR A 360 12.56 8.15 -16.79
C TYR A 360 11.93 9.29 -17.62
N PHE A 361 11.33 8.91 -18.74
CA PHE A 361 10.66 9.83 -19.64
C PHE A 361 9.18 9.49 -19.76
N SER A 362 8.35 10.46 -19.40
CA SER A 362 6.92 10.40 -19.67
C SER A 362 6.65 10.92 -21.08
N ASN A 363 6.58 9.97 -22.02
CA ASN A 363 6.32 10.27 -23.43
C ASN A 363 4.85 10.65 -23.68
N PHE A 364 4.63 11.89 -24.14
CA PHE A 364 3.37 12.45 -24.61
C PHE A 364 3.35 12.74 -26.13
N VAL A 365 4.45 12.49 -26.85
CA VAL A 365 4.59 12.78 -28.29
C VAL A 365 3.49 12.11 -29.12
N ASN A 366 3.14 10.86 -28.78
CA ASN A 366 2.13 10.07 -29.48
C ASN A 366 0.86 9.85 -28.63
N SER A 367 0.60 10.72 -27.65
CA SER A 367 -0.53 10.61 -26.73
C SER A 367 -1.56 11.71 -27.00
N ASP A 368 -2.84 11.39 -26.73
CA ASP A 368 -3.93 12.37 -26.65
C ASP A 368 -4.08 12.98 -25.24
N LEU A 369 -3.12 12.70 -24.35
CA LEU A 369 -3.03 13.27 -23.01
C LEU A 369 -2.09 14.46 -23.02
N ASP A 370 -2.51 15.54 -22.39
CA ASP A 370 -1.67 16.68 -22.05
C ASP A 370 -0.84 16.37 -20.79
N PRO A 371 0.42 16.83 -20.66
CA PRO A 371 1.17 16.75 -19.40
C PRO A 371 0.42 17.32 -18.18
N ASN A 372 -0.45 18.31 -18.40
CA ASN A 372 -1.32 18.87 -17.35
C ASN A 372 -2.44 17.89 -16.93
N ASP A 373 -2.83 16.96 -17.81
CA ASP A 373 -3.90 15.96 -17.60
C ASP A 373 -3.37 14.62 -17.06
N ALA A 374 -2.06 14.50 -16.83
CA ALA A 374 -1.44 13.25 -16.44
C ALA A 374 -0.34 13.46 -15.39
N ARG A 375 -0.49 12.78 -14.25
CA ARG A 375 0.58 12.67 -13.26
C ARG A 375 1.17 11.27 -13.32
N SER A 376 2.50 11.20 -13.29
CA SER A 376 3.24 9.94 -13.21
C SER A 376 3.28 9.50 -11.76
N MET A 377 2.49 8.48 -11.44
CA MET A 377 2.34 7.97 -10.09
C MET A 377 3.16 6.68 -10.01
N CYS A 378 4.17 6.63 -9.13
CA CYS A 378 5.06 5.47 -9.08
C CYS A 378 5.75 5.21 -10.45
N CYS A 379 6.34 4.03 -10.63
CA CYS A 379 7.16 3.69 -11.79
C CYS A 379 6.44 3.76 -13.14
N ARG A 380 5.14 3.42 -13.19
CA ARG A 380 4.40 3.20 -14.46
C ARG A 380 2.89 3.47 -14.39
N LEU A 381 2.33 3.87 -13.25
CA LEU A 381 0.90 4.16 -13.16
C LEU A 381 0.66 5.57 -13.69
N ARG A 382 -0.04 5.67 -14.81
CA ARG A 382 -0.51 6.94 -15.38
C ARG A 382 -2.00 7.06 -15.12
N LEU A 383 -2.39 8.16 -14.50
CA LEU A 383 -3.80 8.48 -14.27
C LEU A 383 -4.22 9.59 -15.24
N ASP A 384 -5.27 9.34 -16.01
CA ASP A 384 -5.98 10.37 -16.78
C ASP A 384 -6.86 11.14 -15.80
N THR A 385 -6.44 12.34 -15.41
CA THR A 385 -7.14 13.14 -14.40
C THR A 385 -8.52 13.59 -14.86
N ARG A 386 -8.80 13.60 -16.18
CA ARG A 386 -10.11 13.95 -16.75
C ARG A 386 -11.21 12.93 -16.42
N LYS A 387 -10.81 11.69 -16.14
CA LYS A 387 -11.73 10.58 -15.81
C LYS A 387 -11.86 10.33 -14.31
N LEU A 388 -11.07 11.02 -13.50
CA LEU A 388 -11.18 10.97 -12.05
C LEU A 388 -12.17 12.06 -11.60
N GLU A 389 -13.09 11.71 -10.70
CA GLU A 389 -13.87 12.73 -10.00
C GLU A 389 -12.89 13.60 -9.20
N ALA A 390 -12.73 14.85 -9.62
CA ALA A 390 -11.91 15.81 -8.89
C ALA A 390 -12.54 16.05 -7.51
N ARG A 391 -11.93 15.51 -6.44
CA ARG A 391 -12.15 16.04 -5.10
C ARG A 391 -11.40 17.36 -5.00
N GLY A 392 -12.04 18.44 -5.46
CA GLY A 392 -11.54 19.79 -5.22
C GLY A 392 -11.53 20.08 -3.72
N GLY A 393 -10.37 20.46 -3.18
CA GLY A 393 -10.25 20.79 -1.76
C GLY A 393 -8.95 21.53 -1.45
N GLY A 394 -9.04 22.84 -1.22
CA GLY A 394 -7.90 23.70 -0.88
C GLY A 394 -8.09 25.11 -1.43
N LEU A 395 -7.51 26.12 -0.77
CA LEU A 395 -7.73 27.55 -1.06
C LEU A 395 -7.31 27.97 -2.50
N PHE A 396 -6.57 27.12 -3.21
CA PHE A 396 -6.04 27.36 -4.55
C PHE A 396 -6.41 26.28 -5.59
N GLY A 397 -7.48 25.50 -5.34
CA GLY A 397 -7.88 24.44 -6.26
C GLY A 397 -6.87 23.29 -6.27
N ALA A 398 -6.67 22.66 -5.11
CA ALA A 398 -5.80 21.50 -5.00
C ALA A 398 -6.23 20.45 -6.04
N ASN A 399 -5.26 20.05 -6.88
CA ASN A 399 -5.44 18.98 -7.84
C ASN A 399 -5.51 17.65 -7.09
N PRO A 400 -6.22 16.63 -7.62
CA PRO A 400 -6.56 15.47 -6.83
C PRO A 400 -5.30 14.78 -6.30
N LEU A 401 -5.24 14.60 -4.97
CA LEU A 401 -4.40 13.58 -4.33
C LEU A 401 -4.77 12.26 -5.00
N THR A 402 -3.85 11.73 -5.79
CA THR A 402 -4.11 10.57 -6.63
C THR A 402 -3.24 9.40 -6.18
N GLY A 403 -3.63 8.19 -6.56
CA GLY A 403 -2.93 6.99 -6.14
C GLY A 403 -3.65 5.72 -6.57
N SER A 404 -3.16 4.60 -6.09
CA SER A 404 -3.82 3.31 -6.25
C SER A 404 -4.01 2.66 -4.89
N ILE A 405 -5.21 2.13 -4.68
CA ILE A 405 -5.58 1.40 -3.46
C ILE A 405 -4.95 0.00 -3.48
N GLY A 406 -4.75 -0.58 -4.66
CA GLY A 406 -4.25 -1.94 -4.82
C GLY A 406 -4.10 -2.34 -6.28
N VAL A 407 -3.28 -3.36 -6.52
CA VAL A 407 -3.08 -3.96 -7.84
C VAL A 407 -3.40 -5.44 -7.75
N VAL A 408 -4.11 -5.96 -8.75
CA VAL A 408 -4.34 -7.39 -8.94
C VAL A 408 -3.91 -7.76 -10.35
N THR A 409 -3.01 -8.72 -10.46
CA THR A 409 -2.54 -9.24 -11.75
C THR A 409 -3.19 -10.58 -12.04
N LEU A 410 -3.83 -10.72 -13.20
CA LEU A 410 -4.41 -11.98 -13.64
C LEU A 410 -3.33 -12.84 -14.32
N ASN A 411 -3.33 -14.14 -14.05
CA ASN A 411 -2.38 -15.07 -14.67
C ASN A 411 -2.89 -15.53 -16.05
N LEU A 412 -2.78 -14.67 -17.06
CA LEU A 412 -3.25 -14.97 -18.42
C LEU A 412 -2.67 -16.26 -19.01
N PRO A 413 -1.36 -16.58 -18.84
CA PRO A 413 -0.81 -17.87 -19.30
C PRO A 413 -1.54 -19.08 -18.71
N ARG A 414 -1.92 -19.02 -17.43
CA ARG A 414 -2.68 -20.09 -16.78
C ARG A 414 -4.10 -20.21 -17.32
N ILE A 415 -4.77 -19.08 -17.59
CA ILE A 415 -6.09 -19.10 -18.25
C ILE A 415 -5.97 -19.79 -19.60
N GLY A 416 -4.98 -19.40 -20.41
CA GLY A 416 -4.71 -20.01 -21.72
C GLY A 416 -4.41 -21.51 -21.64
N PHE A 417 -3.68 -21.95 -20.61
CA PHE A 417 -3.37 -23.37 -20.40
C PHE A 417 -4.61 -24.20 -20.01
N LEU A 418 -5.53 -23.63 -19.24
CA LEU A 418 -6.72 -24.34 -18.75
C LEU A 418 -7.87 -24.37 -19.76
N SER A 419 -7.90 -23.41 -20.68
CA SER A 419 -8.96 -23.29 -21.69
C SER A 419 -8.75 -24.20 -22.89
N ARG A 420 -9.83 -24.80 -23.38
CA ARG A 420 -9.84 -25.62 -24.61
C ARG A 420 -10.37 -24.87 -25.84
N SER A 421 -10.99 -23.71 -25.63
CA SER A 421 -11.50 -22.83 -26.67
C SER A 421 -11.36 -21.37 -26.26
N GLU A 422 -11.52 -20.45 -27.22
CA GLU A 422 -11.56 -19.02 -26.97
C GLU A 422 -12.76 -18.63 -26.07
N GLU A 423 -13.91 -19.28 -26.24
CA GLU A 423 -15.09 -19.07 -25.39
C GLU A 423 -14.80 -19.42 -23.92
N GLU A 424 -14.17 -20.57 -23.67
CA GLU A 424 -13.78 -20.97 -22.32
C GLU A 424 -12.71 -20.03 -21.73
N PHE A 425 -11.80 -19.51 -22.56
CA PHE A 425 -10.84 -18.47 -22.15
C PHE A 425 -11.54 -17.20 -21.67
N MET A 426 -12.50 -16.70 -22.44
CA MET A 426 -13.25 -15.50 -22.09
C MET A 426 -14.09 -15.69 -20.82
N GLU A 427 -14.75 -16.84 -20.65
CA GLU A 427 -15.52 -17.15 -19.44
C GLU A 427 -14.64 -17.17 -18.18
N ARG A 428 -13.47 -17.82 -18.26
CA ARG A 428 -12.50 -17.86 -17.14
C ARG A 428 -11.93 -16.49 -16.84
N LEU A 429 -11.62 -15.71 -17.88
CA LEU A 429 -11.12 -14.35 -17.74
C LEU A 429 -12.16 -13.46 -17.05
N GLU A 430 -13.42 -13.50 -17.49
CA GLU A 430 -14.51 -12.74 -16.87
C GLU A 430 -14.67 -13.10 -15.39
N LYS A 431 -14.64 -14.40 -15.05
CA LYS A 431 -14.71 -14.85 -13.66
C LYS A 431 -13.57 -14.27 -12.82
N LEU A 432 -12.33 -14.31 -13.30
CA LEU A 432 -11.18 -13.77 -12.56
C LEU A 432 -11.20 -12.24 -12.48
N LEU A 433 -11.68 -11.55 -13.52
CA LEU A 433 -11.89 -10.11 -13.49
C LEU A 433 -12.89 -9.70 -12.40
N ASN A 434 -14.01 -10.45 -12.26
CA ASN A 434 -14.98 -10.20 -11.21
C ASN A 434 -14.40 -10.44 -9.81
N ILE A 435 -13.61 -11.50 -9.62
CA ILE A 435 -12.91 -11.76 -8.35
C ILE A 435 -11.92 -10.63 -8.03
N ALA A 436 -11.12 -10.22 -9.02
CA ALA A 436 -10.16 -9.12 -8.87
C ALA A 436 -10.86 -7.80 -8.49
N LYS A 437 -11.92 -7.43 -9.21
CA LYS A 437 -12.75 -6.26 -8.90
C LYS A 437 -13.28 -6.31 -7.46
N ASN A 438 -13.92 -7.42 -7.07
CA ASN A 438 -14.48 -7.59 -5.73
C ASN A 438 -13.39 -7.47 -4.65
N SER A 439 -12.19 -8.01 -4.89
CA SER A 439 -11.07 -7.90 -3.96
C SER A 439 -10.62 -6.44 -3.75
N LEU A 440 -10.60 -5.63 -4.81
CA LEU A 440 -10.25 -4.22 -4.74
C LEU A 440 -11.34 -3.38 -4.06
N GLU A 441 -12.62 -3.68 -4.33
CA GLU A 441 -13.74 -3.02 -3.65
C GLU A 441 -13.78 -3.30 -2.16
N ILE A 442 -13.51 -4.55 -1.75
CA ILE A 442 -13.39 -4.94 -0.34
C ILE A 442 -12.21 -4.21 0.29
N LYS A 443 -11.04 -4.19 -0.38
CA LYS A 443 -9.85 -3.49 0.10
C LYS A 443 -10.15 -2.01 0.36
N ARG A 444 -10.77 -1.32 -0.60
CA ARG A 444 -11.19 0.08 -0.46
C ARG A 444 -12.06 0.28 0.79
N LYS A 445 -13.15 -0.47 0.94
CA LYS A 445 -14.09 -0.31 2.06
C LYS A 445 -13.42 -0.52 3.42
N ILE A 446 -12.53 -1.50 3.53
CA ILE A 446 -11.79 -1.78 4.76
C ILE A 446 -10.83 -0.64 5.09
N LEU A 447 -10.05 -0.17 4.10
CA LEU A 447 -9.12 0.93 4.30
C LEU A 447 -9.86 2.22 4.67
N GLU A 448 -10.97 2.56 4.01
CA GLU A 448 -11.83 3.69 4.39
C GLU A 448 -12.34 3.58 5.84
N THR A 449 -12.71 2.36 6.26
CA THR A 449 -13.13 2.12 7.65
C THR A 449 -11.98 2.37 8.63
N TYR A 450 -10.76 1.95 8.30
CA TYR A 450 -9.58 2.19 9.12
C TYR A 450 -9.12 3.65 9.12
N THR A 451 -9.23 4.36 7.99
CA THR A 451 -9.01 5.81 7.91
C THR A 451 -9.98 6.55 8.83
N ASN A 452 -11.28 6.26 8.73
CA ASN A 452 -12.29 6.86 9.61
C ASN A 452 -12.09 6.49 11.10
N GLY A 453 -11.45 5.35 11.36
CA GLY A 453 -11.06 4.91 12.71
C GLY A 453 -9.77 5.54 13.24
N GLY A 454 -9.10 6.41 12.45
CA GLY A 454 -7.87 7.10 12.85
C GLY A 454 -6.59 6.25 12.74
N LEU A 455 -6.59 5.15 11.98
CA LEU A 455 -5.40 4.30 11.83
C LEU A 455 -4.29 4.98 11.02
N TYR A 456 -4.63 5.87 10.09
CA TYR A 456 -3.70 6.59 9.22
C TYR A 456 -3.73 8.08 9.59
N PRO A 457 -2.91 8.53 10.56
CA PRO A 457 -3.00 9.87 11.15
C PRO A 457 -2.59 11.01 10.21
N TYR A 458 -1.97 10.72 9.06
CA TYR A 458 -1.60 11.74 8.07
C TYR A 458 -2.49 11.72 6.82
N THR A 459 -3.63 10.99 6.84
CA THR A 459 -4.54 10.82 5.69
C THR A 459 -5.87 11.54 5.87
#